data_AF-A0A9P1J2M0-F1
#
_entry.id   AF-A0A9P1J2M0-F1
#
_cell.length_a   1.000
_cell.length_b   1.000
_cell.length_c   1.000
_cell.angle_alpha   90.00
_cell.angle_beta   90.00
_cell.angle_gamma   90.00
#
_symmetry.space_group_name_H-M   'P 1'
#
loop_
_entity.id
_entity.type
_entity.pdbx_description
1 polymer ?
#
loop_
_entity_poly.entity_id
_entity_poly.type
_entity_poly.pdbx_seq_one_letter_code
_entity_poly.pdbx_strand_id
1 'polypeptide(L)'
;MFKVGLIILGVFLVLSTCDVVKEDEHFHDKDEFQAEFGDEDSDGNQFSEGTEDDHIEVREQSAFVQPKTVAVNNGKDLPPLTFLYCVSCGYKQAFDQFSSVIREKYPNIKIDGGNYPPVAWKAYVAQAISFAKIFILAIIMFGSNPFANFGYGYPAILQHAHNNKMSTCMMVFMLSNLAEQTLISTGAFEIYLDAEQLWSKLESGRVPSPPELIQLIDAQLAILGKGQARVEGFGDFTPSA
;
A
#
# COMPACT_ATOMS: atom_id res chain seq x y z
N MET A 1 9.86 -1.87 -45.45
CA MET A 1 10.39 -1.59 -44.10
C MET A 1 9.61 -0.50 -43.36
N PHE A 2 9.37 0.68 -43.94
CA PHE A 2 8.60 1.77 -43.28
C PHE A 2 7.20 1.36 -42.77
N LYS A 3 6.43 0.60 -43.56
CA LYS A 3 5.09 0.14 -43.16
C LYS A 3 5.12 -0.84 -41.97
N VAL A 4 6.10 -1.73 -41.93
CA VAL A 4 6.29 -2.69 -40.82
C VAL A 4 6.77 -1.95 -39.57
N GLY A 5 7.64 -0.94 -39.72
CA GLY A 5 8.07 -0.08 -38.63
C GLY A 5 6.93 0.73 -38.01
N LEU A 6 5.99 1.24 -38.82
CA LEU A 6 4.78 1.92 -38.34
C LEU A 6 3.81 0.99 -37.62
N ILE A 7 3.65 -0.24 -38.09
CA ILE A 7 2.81 -1.24 -37.42
C ILE A 7 3.42 -1.62 -36.07
N ILE A 8 4.74 -1.86 -36.02
CA ILE A 8 5.44 -2.19 -34.78
C ILE A 8 5.39 -1.00 -33.81
N LEU A 9 5.67 0.22 -34.27
CA LEU A 9 5.54 1.43 -33.45
C LEU A 9 4.11 1.58 -32.93
N GLY A 10 3.10 1.38 -33.77
CA GLY A 10 1.69 1.43 -33.39
C GLY A 10 1.32 0.37 -32.36
N VAL A 11 1.76 -0.87 -32.52
CA VAL A 11 1.55 -1.95 -31.55
C VAL A 11 2.26 -1.63 -30.23
N PHE A 12 3.49 -1.11 -30.25
CA PHE A 12 4.19 -0.68 -29.04
C PHE A 12 3.55 0.53 -28.37
N LEU A 13 3.01 1.47 -29.15
CA LEU A 13 2.27 2.62 -28.62
C LEU A 13 0.98 2.15 -27.95
N VAL A 14 0.24 1.24 -28.60
CA VAL A 14 -0.97 0.63 -28.05
C VAL A 14 -0.66 -0.15 -26.78
N LEU A 15 0.36 -1.02 -26.78
CA LEU A 15 0.77 -1.77 -25.59
C LEU A 15 1.22 -0.84 -24.46
N SER A 16 1.99 0.20 -24.78
CA SER A 16 2.44 1.19 -23.79
C SER A 16 1.30 2.05 -23.25
N THR A 17 0.27 2.35 -24.04
CA THR A 17 -0.93 3.03 -23.55
C THR A 17 -1.87 2.09 -22.80
N CYS A 18 -1.92 0.82 -23.18
CA CYS A 18 -2.69 -0.19 -22.46
C CYS A 18 -2.12 -0.42 -21.06
N ASP A 19 -0.79 -0.40 -20.89
CA ASP A 19 -0.17 -0.46 -19.56
C ASP A 19 -0.51 0.76 -18.69
N VAL A 20 -0.60 1.96 -19.27
CA VAL A 20 -1.03 3.19 -18.56
C VAL A 20 -2.51 3.14 -18.19
N VAL A 21 -3.38 2.68 -19.10
CA VAL A 21 -4.83 2.56 -18.83
C VAL A 21 -5.12 1.46 -17.81
N LYS A 22 -4.27 0.43 -17.72
CA LYS A 22 -4.43 -0.67 -16.78
C LYS A 22 -4.07 -0.31 -15.34
N GLU A 23 -3.41 0.83 -15.08
CA GLU A 23 -3.27 1.36 -13.71
C GLU A 23 -4.54 2.05 -13.21
N ASP A 24 -5.40 2.58 -14.08
CA ASP A 24 -6.64 3.28 -13.68
C ASP A 24 -7.81 2.33 -13.39
N GLU A 25 -7.79 1.09 -13.89
CA GLU A 25 -8.88 0.12 -13.66
C GLU A 25 -8.80 -0.65 -12.34
N HIS A 26 -7.87 -0.32 -11.42
CA HIS A 26 -7.93 -0.86 -10.05
C HIS A 26 -8.85 -0.05 -9.12
N PHE A 27 -9.70 0.83 -9.68
CA PHE A 27 -10.70 1.60 -8.92
C PHE A 27 -12.10 0.94 -8.89
N HIS A 28 -12.31 -0.20 -9.55
CA HIS A 28 -13.65 -0.82 -9.64
C HIS A 28 -13.73 -2.35 -9.48
N ASP A 29 -12.81 -2.99 -8.75
CA ASP A 29 -12.90 -4.44 -8.45
C ASP A 29 -13.51 -4.75 -7.06
N LYS A 30 -14.41 -3.90 -6.55
CA LYS A 30 -15.23 -4.30 -5.38
C LYS A 30 -16.40 -5.19 -5.79
N ASP A 31 -16.81 -5.10 -7.05
CA ASP A 31 -18.07 -5.66 -7.51
C ASP A 31 -17.92 -7.11 -8.00
N GLU A 32 -16.73 -7.48 -8.51
CA GLU A 32 -16.45 -8.83 -9.01
C GLU A 32 -16.15 -9.83 -7.86
N PHE A 33 -15.50 -9.38 -6.79
CA PHE A 33 -15.24 -10.22 -5.60
C PHE A 33 -16.53 -10.55 -4.82
N GLN A 34 -17.49 -9.64 -4.79
CA GLN A 34 -18.75 -9.85 -4.08
C GLN A 34 -19.73 -10.75 -4.88
N ALA A 35 -19.58 -10.82 -6.20
CA ALA A 35 -20.34 -11.74 -7.06
C ALA A 35 -19.78 -13.17 -7.05
N GLU A 36 -18.49 -13.38 -6.75
CA GLU A 36 -17.85 -14.70 -6.74
C GLU A 36 -17.90 -15.39 -5.36
N PHE A 37 -18.09 -14.63 -4.26
CA PHE A 37 -18.06 -15.16 -2.89
C PHE A 37 -19.29 -14.83 -2.02
N GLY A 38 -20.29 -14.14 -2.56
CA GLY A 38 -21.46 -13.70 -1.81
C GLY A 38 -22.65 -14.62 -1.97
N ASP A 39 -22.60 -15.84 -1.43
CA ASP A 39 -23.79 -16.67 -1.18
C ASP A 39 -23.48 -17.74 -0.10
N GLU A 40 -23.31 -17.32 1.15
CA GLU A 40 -23.56 -18.22 2.30
C GLU A 40 -24.30 -17.43 3.39
N ASP A 41 -25.63 -17.49 3.30
CA ASP A 41 -26.54 -17.13 4.39
C ASP A 41 -26.30 -18.09 5.57
N SER A 42 -25.86 -17.56 6.70
CA SER A 42 -25.90 -18.29 7.99
C SER A 42 -27.07 -17.76 8.82
N ASP A 43 -28.28 -18.06 8.35
CA ASP A 43 -29.49 -18.04 9.15
C ASP A 43 -29.64 -19.41 9.82
N GLY A 44 -29.66 -19.46 11.15
CA GLY A 44 -29.82 -20.75 11.82
C GLY A 44 -29.66 -20.72 13.33
N ASN A 45 -30.52 -19.97 14.00
CA ASN A 45 -30.87 -20.18 15.40
C ASN A 45 -31.18 -21.68 15.63
N GLN A 46 -30.35 -22.41 16.39
CA GLN A 46 -30.78 -23.69 16.94
C GLN A 46 -30.20 -23.92 18.34
N PHE A 47 -31.02 -23.50 19.29
CA PHE A 47 -31.14 -24.02 20.65
C PHE A 47 -31.11 -25.56 20.64
N SER A 48 -30.24 -26.17 21.45
CA SER A 48 -30.46 -27.53 21.94
C SER A 48 -30.29 -27.59 23.44
N GLU A 49 -31.43 -27.83 24.06
CA GLU A 49 -31.71 -28.27 25.42
C GLU A 49 -30.88 -29.53 25.77
N GLY A 50 -30.54 -29.67 27.05
CA GLY A 50 -29.58 -30.64 27.56
C GLY A 50 -30.13 -32.05 27.83
N THR A 51 -29.20 -32.94 28.21
CA THR A 51 -29.48 -34.15 29.00
C THR A 51 -28.31 -34.45 29.93
N GLU A 52 -28.68 -34.92 31.12
CA GLU A 52 -27.90 -35.16 32.34
C GLU A 52 -26.91 -36.34 32.26
N ASP A 53 -26.05 -36.36 33.30
CA ASP A 53 -25.30 -37.49 33.87
C ASP A 53 -23.90 -37.81 33.29
N ASP A 54 -22.86 -37.24 33.94
CA ASP A 54 -21.87 -38.05 34.67
C ASP A 54 -20.89 -37.17 35.47
N HIS A 55 -20.81 -37.46 36.77
CA HIS A 55 -19.93 -36.81 37.76
C HIS A 55 -18.45 -37.11 37.50
N ILE A 56 -17.60 -36.07 37.44
CA ILE A 56 -16.20 -36.16 37.90
C ILE A 56 -15.85 -34.84 38.61
N GLU A 57 -15.82 -34.87 39.95
CA GLU A 57 -15.25 -33.80 40.76
C GLU A 57 -13.72 -33.82 40.68
N VAL A 58 -13.13 -32.81 40.05
CA VAL A 58 -11.69 -32.51 40.17
C VAL A 58 -11.51 -31.06 40.62
N ARG A 59 -11.38 -30.93 41.94
CA ARG A 59 -10.47 -30.04 42.69
C ARG A 59 -10.11 -28.68 42.05
N GLU A 60 -10.55 -27.62 42.73
CA GLU A 60 -10.06 -26.24 42.59
C GLU A 60 -8.54 -26.16 42.40
N GLN A 61 -8.12 -25.49 41.33
CA GLN A 61 -6.76 -24.98 41.19
C GLN A 61 -6.79 -23.53 40.70
N SER A 62 -6.70 -22.63 41.68
CA SER A 62 -6.10 -21.30 41.65
C SER A 62 -6.27 -20.48 40.36
N ALA A 63 -7.12 -19.45 40.48
CA ALA A 63 -7.23 -18.26 39.63
C ALA A 63 -6.01 -17.98 38.73
N PHE A 64 -6.04 -18.53 37.51
CA PHE A 64 -5.31 -17.98 36.39
C PHE A 64 -6.06 -16.72 35.96
N VAL A 65 -5.41 -15.56 36.13
CA VAL A 65 -5.90 -14.27 35.69
C VAL A 65 -6.20 -14.36 34.20
N GLN A 66 -7.48 -14.41 33.84
CA GLN A 66 -7.90 -14.14 32.47
C GLN A 66 -7.34 -12.76 32.10
N PRO A 67 -6.68 -12.58 30.93
CA PRO A 67 -6.34 -11.25 30.47
C PRO A 67 -7.68 -10.54 30.28
N LYS A 68 -7.99 -9.64 31.21
CA LYS A 68 -9.17 -8.79 31.15
C LYS A 68 -9.05 -8.00 29.86
N THR A 69 -9.79 -8.41 28.84
CA THR A 69 -9.98 -7.62 27.63
C THR A 69 -10.47 -6.26 28.11
N VAL A 70 -9.61 -5.26 27.99
CA VAL A 70 -9.94 -3.89 28.33
C VAL A 70 -10.93 -3.44 27.25
N ALA A 71 -12.21 -3.67 27.51
CA ALA A 71 -13.30 -3.12 26.72
C ALA A 71 -13.16 -1.60 26.77
N VAL A 72 -12.67 -1.03 25.67
CA VAL A 72 -12.63 0.41 25.45
C VAL A 72 -14.07 0.87 25.40
N ASN A 73 -14.47 1.66 26.40
CA ASN A 73 -15.81 2.22 26.47
C ASN A 73 -16.15 2.95 25.16
N ASN A 74 -17.28 2.55 24.59
CA ASN A 74 -17.98 3.23 23.51
C ASN A 74 -18.19 4.72 23.83
N GLY A 75 -18.00 5.61 22.85
CA GLY A 75 -18.66 6.92 22.87
C GLY A 75 -17.92 8.15 22.34
N LYS A 76 -16.74 8.03 21.73
CA LYS A 76 -16.18 9.13 20.92
C LYS A 76 -15.69 8.55 19.61
N ASP A 77 -16.17 9.08 18.48
CA ASP A 77 -15.62 8.80 17.17
C ASP A 77 -14.09 9.02 17.23
N LEU A 78 -13.32 7.93 17.21
CA LEU A 78 -11.87 8.03 17.10
C LEU A 78 -11.55 8.62 15.72
N PRO A 79 -10.53 9.49 15.63
CA PRO A 79 -10.06 9.98 14.34
C PRO A 79 -9.70 8.79 13.43
N PRO A 80 -10.02 8.87 12.12
CA PRO A 80 -9.66 7.82 11.19
C PRO A 80 -8.14 7.71 11.07
N LEU A 81 -7.64 6.50 10.91
CA LEU A 81 -6.22 6.20 10.71
C LEU A 81 -6.01 5.81 9.24
N THR A 82 -5.21 6.57 8.52
CA THR A 82 -4.95 6.35 7.09
C THR A 82 -3.50 5.91 6.89
N PHE A 83 -3.32 4.79 6.21
CA PHE A 83 -2.01 4.29 5.79
C PHE A 83 -1.82 4.55 4.31
N LEU A 84 -0.78 5.30 3.96
CA LEU A 84 -0.36 5.48 2.58
C LEU A 84 0.96 4.74 2.38
N TYR A 85 0.97 3.71 1.54
CA TYR A 85 2.14 2.88 1.35
C TYR A 85 2.35 2.48 -0.10
N CYS A 86 3.59 2.15 -0.46
CA CYS A 86 3.91 1.63 -1.78
C CYS A 86 3.41 0.18 -1.93
N VAL A 87 2.33 -0.01 -2.70
CA VAL A 87 1.74 -1.34 -2.95
C VAL A 87 2.70 -2.22 -3.77
N SER A 88 3.33 -1.66 -4.80
CA SER A 88 4.30 -2.36 -5.66
C SER A 88 5.59 -2.77 -4.94
N CYS A 89 5.86 -2.20 -3.76
CA CYS A 89 7.00 -2.54 -2.91
C CYS A 89 6.72 -3.69 -1.93
N GLY A 90 5.49 -4.22 -1.88
CA GLY A 90 5.11 -5.30 -0.97
C GLY A 90 4.76 -4.86 0.46
N TYR A 91 4.51 -3.57 0.71
CA TYR A 91 4.14 -3.09 2.05
C TYR A 91 2.73 -3.48 2.52
N LYS A 92 1.93 -4.11 1.65
CA LYS A 92 0.58 -4.59 2.00
C LYS A 92 0.59 -5.52 3.22
N GLN A 93 1.54 -6.44 3.31
CA GLN A 93 1.63 -7.35 4.45
C GLN A 93 1.92 -6.63 5.77
N ALA A 94 2.78 -5.60 5.73
CA ALA A 94 3.05 -4.78 6.90
C ALA A 94 1.78 -4.03 7.34
N PHE A 95 1.07 -3.43 6.39
CA PHE A 95 -0.23 -2.79 6.66
C PHE A 95 -1.23 -3.77 7.29
N ASP A 96 -1.39 -4.97 6.73
CA ASP A 96 -2.31 -6.00 7.25
C ASP A 96 -1.95 -6.36 8.72
N GLN A 97 -0.66 -6.50 9.03
CA GLN A 97 -0.17 -6.74 10.39
C GLN A 97 -0.49 -5.57 11.35
N PHE A 98 -0.19 -4.32 10.95
CA PHE A 98 -0.48 -3.15 11.79
C PHE A 98 -1.98 -2.99 12.02
N SER A 99 -2.79 -3.16 10.98
CA SER A 99 -4.23 -3.03 11.07
C SER A 99 -4.83 -4.04 12.05
N SER A 100 -4.31 -5.27 12.09
CA SER A 100 -4.75 -6.32 13.02
C SER A 100 -4.49 -5.92 14.48
N VAL A 101 -3.27 -5.47 14.78
CA VAL A 101 -2.86 -5.04 16.13
C VAL A 101 -3.65 -3.81 16.59
N ILE A 102 -3.91 -2.86 15.67
CA ILE A 102 -4.66 -1.65 15.99
C ILE A 102 -6.14 -1.96 16.22
N ARG A 103 -6.75 -2.84 15.42
CA ARG A 103 -8.16 -3.27 15.62
C ARG A 103 -8.35 -3.95 16.97
N GLU A 104 -7.36 -4.73 17.42
CA GLU A 104 -7.40 -5.41 18.71
C GLU A 104 -7.39 -4.41 19.89
N LYS A 105 -6.63 -3.31 19.78
CA LYS A 105 -6.52 -2.28 20.83
C LYS A 105 -7.62 -1.20 20.74
N TYR A 106 -8.08 -0.85 19.54
CA TYR A 106 -9.06 0.20 19.28
C TYR A 106 -10.19 -0.33 18.37
N PRO A 107 -11.21 -1.00 18.91
CA PRO A 107 -12.26 -1.66 18.11
C PRO A 107 -13.13 -0.67 17.30
N ASN A 108 -13.19 0.60 17.70
CA ASN A 108 -14.02 1.63 17.09
C ASN A 108 -13.24 2.58 16.14
N ILE A 109 -11.96 2.31 15.84
CA ILE A 109 -11.17 3.15 14.93
C ILE A 109 -11.42 2.76 13.47
N LYS A 110 -11.67 3.76 12.61
CA LYS A 110 -11.72 3.53 11.16
C LYS A 110 -10.28 3.46 10.63
N ILE A 111 -9.94 2.37 9.96
CA ILE A 111 -8.63 2.19 9.32
C ILE A 111 -8.84 2.22 7.82
N ASP A 112 -8.18 3.15 7.16
CA ASP A 112 -8.13 3.25 5.70
C ASP A 112 -6.71 2.97 5.20
N GLY A 113 -6.61 2.35 4.03
CA GLY A 113 -5.33 1.95 3.43
C GLY A 113 -5.33 2.25 1.94
N GLY A 114 -4.34 3.01 1.49
CA GLY A 114 -4.24 3.46 0.11
C GLY A 114 -2.82 3.39 -0.43
N ASN A 115 -2.72 3.44 -1.77
CA ASN A 115 -1.43 3.56 -2.43
C ASN A 115 -0.86 4.96 -2.22
N TYR A 116 0.43 5.05 -1.87
CA TYR A 116 1.11 6.32 -1.73
C TYR A 116 1.21 7.01 -3.10
N PRO A 117 0.61 8.20 -3.30
CA PRO A 117 0.69 8.88 -4.58
C PRO A 117 2.16 9.24 -4.86
N PRO A 118 2.69 8.96 -6.06
CA PRO A 118 4.02 9.41 -6.40
C PRO A 118 4.06 10.95 -6.31
N VAL A 119 5.02 11.49 -5.56
CA VAL A 119 5.24 12.95 -5.48
C VAL A 119 5.23 13.55 -6.89
N ALA A 120 4.48 14.65 -7.07
CA ALA A 120 4.14 15.20 -8.39
C ALA A 120 5.34 15.34 -9.34
N TRP A 121 6.51 15.72 -8.82
CA TRP A 121 7.74 15.82 -9.64
C TRP A 121 8.20 14.47 -10.18
N LYS A 122 8.11 13.37 -9.41
CA LYS A 122 8.46 12.02 -9.89
C LYS A 122 7.49 11.55 -10.96
N ALA A 123 6.21 11.88 -10.83
CA ALA A 123 5.22 11.60 -11.86
C ALA A 123 5.54 12.33 -13.17
N TYR A 124 5.91 13.62 -13.11
CA TYR A 124 6.34 14.36 -14.30
C TYR A 124 7.62 13.78 -14.94
N VAL A 125 8.59 13.35 -14.13
CA VAL A 125 9.82 12.72 -14.65
C VAL A 125 9.51 11.35 -15.26
N ALA A 126 8.68 10.53 -14.63
CA ALA A 126 8.25 9.25 -15.19
C ALA A 126 7.55 9.46 -16.55
N GLN A 127 6.63 10.42 -16.63
CA GLN A 127 5.96 10.79 -17.87
C GLN A 127 6.95 11.26 -18.96
N ALA A 128 7.93 12.09 -18.59
CA ALA A 128 8.96 12.55 -19.50
C ALA A 128 9.83 11.39 -20.02
N ILE A 129 10.15 10.41 -19.16
CA ILE A 129 10.87 9.18 -19.54
C ILE A 129 10.04 8.39 -20.55
N SER A 130 8.73 8.25 -20.35
CA SER A 130 7.85 7.53 -21.27
C SER A 130 7.78 8.19 -22.66
N PHE A 131 7.69 9.52 -22.71
CA PHE A 131 7.75 10.23 -23.99
C PHE A 131 9.13 10.11 -24.66
N ALA A 132 10.20 10.24 -23.88
CA ALA A 132 11.56 10.08 -24.39
C ALA A 132 11.81 8.66 -24.93
N LYS A 133 11.31 7.63 -24.25
CA LYS A 133 11.32 6.22 -24.68
C LYS A 133 10.71 6.08 -26.08
N ILE A 134 9.49 6.57 -26.27
CA ILE A 134 8.80 6.51 -27.57
C ILE A 134 9.59 7.25 -28.66
N PHE A 135 10.14 8.43 -28.34
CA PHE A 135 10.93 9.22 -29.27
C PHE A 135 12.22 8.51 -29.71
N ILE A 136 12.97 7.92 -28.76
CA ILE A 136 14.20 7.18 -29.03
C ILE A 136 13.89 5.93 -29.87
N LEU A 137 12.83 5.19 -29.53
CA LEU A 137 12.41 4.01 -30.30
C LEU A 137 12.03 4.39 -31.74
N ALA A 138 11.34 5.51 -31.94
CA ALA A 138 11.03 6.02 -33.27
C ALA A 138 12.30 6.30 -34.08
N ILE A 139 13.30 6.99 -33.51
CA ILE A 139 14.58 7.28 -34.19
C ILE A 139 15.30 6.00 -34.60
N ILE A 140 15.33 4.97 -33.75
CA ILE A 140 15.97 3.69 -34.04
C ILE A 140 15.24 2.97 -35.17
N MET A 141 13.91 2.94 -35.13
CA MET A 141 13.07 2.25 -36.11
C MET A 141 13.10 2.92 -37.49
N PHE A 142 12.99 4.26 -37.53
CA PHE A 142 13.07 5.02 -38.78
C PHE A 142 14.48 5.06 -39.37
N GLY A 143 15.52 4.81 -38.57
CA GLY A 143 16.90 4.85 -39.07
C GLY A 143 17.41 6.26 -39.35
N SER A 144 16.71 7.30 -38.87
CA SER A 144 17.08 8.69 -39.09
C SER A 144 18.21 9.11 -38.15
N ASN A 145 19.17 9.89 -38.64
CA ASN A 145 20.19 10.53 -37.80
C ASN A 145 19.83 11.99 -37.49
N PRO A 146 19.16 12.30 -36.37
CA PRO A 146 18.86 13.69 -36.01
C PRO A 146 20.13 14.49 -35.68
N PHE A 147 21.22 13.85 -35.25
CA PHE A 147 22.47 14.52 -34.85
C PHE A 147 23.25 15.08 -36.05
N ALA A 148 23.02 14.59 -37.26
CA ALA A 148 23.58 15.19 -38.48
C ALA A 148 23.10 16.63 -38.67
N ASN A 149 21.83 16.92 -38.36
CA ASN A 149 21.26 18.26 -38.51
C ASN A 149 21.85 19.28 -37.52
N PHE A 150 22.40 18.81 -36.40
CA PHE A 150 23.06 19.63 -35.39
C PHE A 150 24.59 19.71 -35.59
N GLY A 151 25.15 19.10 -36.64
CA GLY A 151 26.58 19.13 -36.94
C GLY A 151 27.44 18.14 -36.13
N TYR A 152 26.83 17.31 -35.27
CA TYR A 152 27.54 16.32 -34.44
C TYR A 152 27.85 14.99 -35.16
N GLY A 153 27.60 14.91 -36.48
CA GLY A 153 27.88 13.73 -37.28
C GLY A 153 27.00 12.52 -36.90
N TYR A 154 27.53 11.31 -37.09
CA TYR A 154 26.83 10.06 -36.77
C TYR A 154 27.47 9.40 -35.54
N PRO A 155 26.83 9.51 -34.35
CA PRO A 155 27.43 8.98 -33.13
C PRO A 155 27.49 7.45 -33.14
N ALA A 156 28.58 6.88 -32.63
CA ALA A 156 28.83 5.43 -32.61
C ALA A 156 27.71 4.62 -31.92
N ILE A 157 27.08 5.18 -30.88
CA ILE A 157 25.95 4.54 -30.18
C ILE A 157 24.74 4.42 -31.11
N LEU A 158 24.45 5.46 -31.89
CA LEU A 158 23.34 5.46 -32.85
C LEU A 158 23.65 4.57 -34.05
N GLN A 159 24.91 4.53 -34.49
CA GLN A 159 25.39 3.57 -35.49
C GLN A 159 25.17 2.12 -35.05
N HIS A 160 25.54 1.80 -33.82
CA HIS A 160 25.31 0.48 -33.25
C HIS A 160 23.81 0.16 -33.16
N ALA A 161 23.00 1.13 -32.74
CA ALA A 161 21.55 0.99 -32.64
C ALA A 161 20.89 0.73 -34.01
N HIS A 162 21.34 1.41 -35.07
CA HIS A 162 20.81 1.20 -36.42
C HIS A 162 21.31 -0.08 -37.07
N ASN A 163 22.50 -0.57 -36.71
CA ASN A 163 22.99 -1.88 -37.14
C ASN A 163 22.20 -3.03 -36.50
N ASN A 164 21.79 -2.88 -35.23
CA ASN A 164 21.09 -3.92 -34.46
C ASN A 164 19.71 -3.46 -33.95
N LYS A 165 18.86 -2.96 -34.85
CA LYS A 165 17.59 -2.29 -34.52
C LYS A 165 16.71 -3.05 -33.53
N MET A 166 16.50 -4.35 -33.76
CA MET A 166 15.59 -5.15 -32.93
C MET A 166 16.14 -5.37 -31.51
N SER A 167 17.44 -5.67 -31.39
CA SER A 167 18.07 -5.92 -30.09
C SER A 167 18.20 -4.64 -29.27
N THR A 168 18.62 -3.53 -29.90
CA THR A 168 18.73 -2.24 -29.22
C THR A 168 17.36 -1.67 -28.85
N CYS A 169 16.33 -1.84 -29.69
CA CYS A 169 14.94 -1.47 -29.36
C CYS A 169 14.46 -2.19 -28.10
N MET A 170 14.64 -3.51 -28.03
CA MET A 170 14.26 -4.31 -26.86
C MET A 170 15.02 -3.87 -25.59
N MET A 171 16.33 -3.62 -25.70
CA MET A 171 17.15 -3.16 -24.59
C MET A 171 16.70 -1.78 -24.08
N VAL A 172 16.46 -0.82 -24.98
CA VAL A 172 15.95 0.51 -24.62
C VAL A 172 14.59 0.40 -23.94
N PHE A 173 13.68 -0.41 -24.49
CA PHE A 173 12.36 -0.62 -23.90
C PHE A 173 12.44 -1.19 -22.48
N MET A 174 13.24 -2.24 -22.25
CA MET A 174 13.41 -2.82 -20.92
C MET A 174 14.05 -1.83 -19.94
N LEU A 175 15.11 -1.13 -20.34
CA LEU A 175 15.79 -0.17 -19.46
C LEU A 175 14.90 1.01 -19.10
N SER A 176 14.12 1.53 -20.06
CA SER A 176 13.19 2.62 -19.79
C SER A 176 12.04 2.16 -18.89
N ASN A 177 11.47 0.97 -19.09
CA ASN A 177 10.44 0.44 -18.19
C ASN A 177 10.99 0.19 -16.78
N LEU A 178 12.21 -0.31 -16.66
CA LEU A 178 12.88 -0.48 -15.37
C LEU A 178 13.08 0.88 -14.66
N ALA A 179 13.49 1.90 -15.40
CA ALA A 179 13.65 3.25 -14.87
C ALA A 179 12.29 3.82 -14.41
N GLU A 180 11.25 3.75 -15.24
CA GLU A 180 9.88 4.17 -14.89
C GLU A 180 9.40 3.50 -13.60
N GLN A 181 9.57 2.18 -13.48
CA GLN A 181 9.19 1.44 -12.29
C GLN A 181 9.98 1.83 -11.04
N THR A 182 11.26 2.17 -11.20
CA THR A 182 12.09 2.66 -10.09
C THR A 182 11.63 4.03 -9.60
N LEU A 183 11.15 4.90 -10.50
CA LEU A 183 10.64 6.22 -10.12
C LEU A 183 9.29 6.15 -9.40
N ILE A 184 8.42 5.23 -9.81
CA ILE A 184 7.09 5.03 -9.20
C ILE A 184 7.20 4.30 -7.85
N SER A 185 8.15 3.37 -7.71
CA SER A 185 8.41 2.60 -6.49
C SER A 185 9.12 3.42 -5.41
N THR A 186 8.41 4.41 -4.85
CA THR A 186 8.97 5.34 -3.86
C THR A 186 9.34 4.67 -2.52
N GLY A 187 8.84 3.45 -2.26
CA GLY A 187 9.08 2.75 -1.01
C GLY A 187 8.54 3.47 0.23
N ALA A 188 7.59 4.39 0.03
CA ALA A 188 6.96 5.16 1.09
C ALA A 188 6.07 4.26 1.96
N PHE A 189 6.03 4.59 3.25
CA PHE A 189 5.13 4.01 4.23
C PHE A 189 4.85 5.12 5.24
N GLU A 190 3.67 5.72 5.12
CA GLU A 190 3.24 6.88 5.88
C GLU A 190 1.93 6.58 6.59
N ILE A 191 1.82 7.08 7.82
CA ILE A 191 0.69 6.82 8.69
C ILE A 191 0.16 8.17 9.17
N TYR A 192 -1.12 8.40 8.95
CA TYR A 192 -1.83 9.62 9.33
C TYR A 192 -2.93 9.28 10.32
N LEU A 193 -3.09 10.13 11.33
CA LEU A 193 -4.24 10.12 12.22
C LEU A 193 -5.03 11.39 11.94
N ASP A 194 -6.20 11.24 11.33
CA ASP A 194 -6.97 12.35 10.75
C ASP A 194 -6.12 13.13 9.73
N ALA A 195 -5.77 14.38 10.01
CA ALA A 195 -4.92 15.21 9.15
C ALA A 195 -3.44 15.26 9.59
N GLU A 196 -3.08 14.67 10.74
CA GLU A 196 -1.72 14.77 11.28
C GLU A 196 -0.88 13.53 10.89
N GLN A 197 0.34 13.77 10.39
CA GLN A 197 1.31 12.73 10.07
C GLN A 197 1.94 12.16 11.35
N LEU A 198 1.63 10.91 11.69
CA LEU A 198 2.24 10.22 12.84
C LEU A 198 3.61 9.64 12.52
N TRP A 199 3.77 9.13 11.30
CA TRP A 199 5.02 8.50 10.87
C TRP A 199 5.22 8.66 9.37
N SER A 200 6.44 8.97 8.96
CA SER A 200 6.89 8.77 7.59
C SER A 200 8.19 7.97 7.57
N LYS A 201 8.19 6.89 6.80
CA LYS A 201 9.42 6.14 6.50
C LYS A 201 10.41 6.97 5.69
N LEU A 202 9.95 7.92 4.87
CA LEU A 202 10.82 8.77 4.07
C LEU A 202 11.64 9.72 4.96
N GLU A 203 11.06 10.16 6.07
CA GLU A 203 11.72 11.03 7.06
C GLU A 203 12.55 10.24 8.06
N SER A 204 12.01 9.13 8.59
CA SER A 204 12.66 8.33 9.64
C SER A 204 13.66 7.30 9.11
N GLY A 205 13.60 6.97 7.81
CA GLY A 205 14.42 5.93 7.18
C GLY A 205 14.03 4.49 7.51
N ARG A 206 13.02 4.26 8.37
CA ARG A 206 12.58 2.92 8.79
C ARG A 206 11.07 2.83 9.00
N VAL A 207 10.55 1.60 8.99
CA VAL A 207 9.17 1.30 9.42
C VAL A 207 9.14 1.29 10.95
N PRO A 208 8.09 1.83 11.61
CA PRO A 208 8.00 1.82 13.06
C PRO A 208 7.74 0.40 13.56
N SER A 209 8.09 0.13 14.82
CA SER A 209 7.65 -1.12 15.44
C SER A 209 6.16 -1.03 15.85
N PRO A 210 5.40 -2.14 15.91
CA PRO A 210 4.02 -2.12 16.40
C PRO A 210 3.83 -1.40 17.74
N PRO A 211 4.63 -1.65 18.80
CA PRO A 211 4.46 -0.94 20.07
C PRO A 211 4.77 0.56 19.98
N GLU A 212 5.72 0.96 19.13
CA GLU A 212 6.06 2.37 18.90
C GLU A 212 4.90 3.13 18.22
N LEU A 213 4.30 2.53 17.19
CA LEU A 213 3.13 3.10 16.53
C LEU A 213 1.97 3.30 17.53
N ILE A 214 1.73 2.31 18.38
CA ILE A 214 0.68 2.38 19.39
C ILE A 214 0.94 3.51 20.40
N GLN A 215 2.19 3.74 20.81
CA GLN A 215 2.54 4.84 21.70
C GLN A 215 2.31 6.21 21.04
N LEU A 216 2.63 6.35 19.75
CA LEU A 216 2.38 7.58 18.98
C LEU A 216 0.89 7.86 18.86
N ILE A 217 0.08 6.83 18.59
CA ILE A 217 -1.38 6.94 18.57
C ILE A 217 -1.91 7.37 19.94
N ASP A 218 -1.45 6.74 21.03
CA ASP A 218 -1.86 7.12 22.39
C ASP A 218 -1.51 8.58 22.72
N ALA A 219 -0.29 9.01 22.39
CA ALA A 219 0.15 10.38 22.58
C ALA A 219 -0.74 11.37 21.81
N GLN A 220 -1.04 11.07 20.55
CA GLN A 220 -1.86 11.97 19.74
C GLN A 220 -3.33 11.97 20.17
N LEU A 221 -3.89 10.82 20.54
CA LEU A 221 -5.23 10.75 21.12
C LEU A 221 -5.31 11.53 22.45
N ALA A 222 -4.27 11.47 23.29
CA ALA A 222 -4.20 12.23 24.53
C ALA A 222 -4.22 13.74 24.27
N ILE A 223 -3.45 14.22 23.28
CA ILE A 223 -3.47 15.63 22.83
C ILE A 223 -4.87 16.04 22.35
N LEU A 224 -5.56 15.17 21.63
CA LEU A 224 -6.93 15.40 21.15
C LEU A 224 -8.01 15.29 22.25
N GLY A 225 -7.65 15.01 23.50
CA GLY A 225 -8.61 14.78 24.60
C GLY A 225 -9.50 13.55 24.38
N LYS A 226 -9.08 12.64 23.48
CA LYS A 226 -9.72 11.37 23.14
C LYS A 226 -8.90 10.17 23.65
N GLY A 227 -7.75 10.42 24.27
CA GLY A 227 -6.88 9.41 24.86
C GLY A 227 -7.57 8.67 26.00
N GLN A 228 -7.22 7.40 26.18
CA GLN A 228 -7.75 6.61 27.27
C GLN A 228 -7.47 7.31 28.59
N ALA A 229 -8.53 7.60 29.35
CA ALA A 229 -8.40 7.94 30.75
C ALA A 229 -7.70 6.77 31.42
N ARG A 230 -6.40 6.94 31.71
CA ARG A 230 -5.64 6.07 32.59
C ARG A 230 -6.40 6.02 33.90
N VAL A 231 -7.15 4.94 34.13
CA VAL A 231 -7.74 4.63 35.42
C VAL A 231 -6.56 4.24 36.31
N GLU A 232 -5.96 5.23 36.95
CA GLU A 232 -5.14 4.98 38.13
C GLU A 232 -6.09 4.49 39.22
N GLY A 233 -6.12 3.17 39.43
CA GLY A 233 -6.64 2.57 40.66
C GLY A 233 -5.73 2.98 41.81
N PHE A 234 -5.88 4.21 42.29
CA PHE A 234 -5.33 4.69 43.55
C PHE A 234 -6.13 4.04 44.67
N GLY A 235 -5.45 3.20 45.46
CA GLY A 235 -6.06 2.35 46.47
C GLY A 235 -6.81 3.13 47.54
N ASP A 236 -8.04 2.71 47.80
CA ASP A 236 -8.79 3.09 48.99
C ASP A 236 -8.36 2.19 50.14
N PHE A 237 -7.40 2.67 50.95
CA PHE A 237 -7.10 2.11 52.26
C PHE A 237 -8.05 2.77 53.25
N THR A 238 -9.16 2.12 53.58
CA THR A 238 -9.97 2.46 54.74
C THR A 238 -9.29 1.90 56.00
N PRO A 239 -8.85 2.73 56.97
CA PRO A 239 -8.46 2.23 58.27
C PRO A 239 -9.72 2.02 59.12
N SER A 240 -10.11 0.76 59.32
CA SER A 240 -11.08 0.42 60.37
C SER A 240 -10.38 0.52 61.72
N ALA A 241 -10.81 1.50 62.52
CA ALA A 241 -10.58 1.57 63.95
C ALA A 241 -11.60 0.70 64.70
#